data_AF-A0A7Z9UHB3-F1
#
_entry.id   AF-A0A7Z9UHB3-F1
#
_cell.length_a   1.000
_cell.length_b   1.000
_cell.length_c   1.000
_cell.angle_alpha   90.00
_cell.angle_beta   90.00
_cell.angle_gamma   90.00
#
_symmetry.space_group_name_H-M   'P 1'
#
loop_
_entity.id
_entity.type
_entity.pdbx_description
1 polymer ?
#
loop_
_entity_poly.entity_id
_entity_poly.type
_entity_poly.pdbx_seq_one_letter_code
_entity_poly.pdbx_strand_id
1 'polypeptide(L)'
;MKHRKGLILLVLLSFTLNSCSFIKKIFPGKQEEAPRVTFELIDKLRIAYEDGRIQALEELISIYNDSSLPFEARIEAGRVLGDSQHPTALNAIAQMVSGGEALDITFMEESIKLLTKFRENP
;
A
#
# COMPACT_ATOMS: atom_id res chain seq x y z
N MET A 1 46.72 27.09 9.70
CA MET A 1 45.81 26.21 10.49
C MET A 1 44.35 26.69 10.57
N LYS A 2 43.98 27.89 10.08
CA LYS A 2 42.61 28.45 10.16
C LYS A 2 41.65 27.89 9.09
N HIS A 3 42.15 27.66 7.86
CA HIS A 3 41.36 27.16 6.74
C HIS A 3 40.94 25.68 6.85
N ARG A 4 41.74 24.82 7.50
CA ARG A 4 41.36 23.42 7.76
C ARG A 4 40.16 23.30 8.71
N LYS A 5 40.07 24.18 9.72
CA LYS A 5 38.93 24.21 10.65
C LYS A 5 37.65 24.69 9.96
N GLY A 6 37.75 25.64 9.02
CA GLY A 6 36.62 26.09 8.20
C GLY A 6 36.11 25.02 7.24
N LEU A 7 37.00 24.24 6.63
CA LEU A 7 36.64 23.12 5.75
C LEU A 7 35.90 22.00 6.52
N ILE A 8 36.34 21.68 7.74
CA ILE A 8 35.70 20.68 8.60
C ILE A 8 34.30 21.14 9.05
N LEU A 9 34.13 22.43 9.34
CA LEU A 9 32.83 23.01 9.72
C LEU A 9 31.82 22.99 8.56
N LEU A 10 32.30 23.14 7.32
CA LEU A 10 31.48 23.16 6.10
C LEU A 10 31.01 21.75 5.70
N VAL A 11 31.84 20.72 5.93
CA VAL A 11 31.48 19.30 5.69
C VAL A 11 30.45 18.80 6.70
N LEU A 12 30.51 19.25 7.97
CA LEU A 12 29.50 18.93 8.99
C LEU A 12 28.13 19.58 8.72
N LEU A 13 28.10 20.77 8.11
CA LEU A 13 26.86 21.44 7.70
C LEU A 13 26.16 20.73 6.52
N SER A 14 26.93 19.97 5.72
CA SER A 14 26.42 19.27 4.53
C SER A 14 25.68 17.98 4.89
N PHE A 15 25.87 17.46 6.12
CA PHE A 15 25.26 16.21 6.58
C PHE A 15 23.82 16.39 7.10
N THR A 16 23.35 17.62 7.30
CA THR A 16 22.00 17.89 7.84
C THR A 16 20.94 18.08 6.75
N LEU A 17 21.30 18.07 5.46
CA LEU A 17 20.35 18.22 4.35
C LEU A 17 19.82 16.90 3.77
N ASN A 18 20.18 15.75 4.34
CA ASN A 18 19.51 14.46 4.05
C ASN A 18 18.26 14.23 4.92
N SER A 19 17.56 15.31 5.28
CA SER A 19 16.24 15.22 5.91
C SER A 19 15.17 15.32 4.82
N CYS A 20 14.90 14.24 4.09
CA CYS A 20 13.63 14.08 3.36
C CYS A 20 12.54 13.58 4.33
N SER A 21 12.33 14.34 5.40
CA SER A 21 11.14 14.20 6.26
C SER A 21 10.12 15.21 5.78
N PHE A 22 9.17 14.72 4.97
CA PHE A 22 7.77 15.15 4.92
C PHE A 22 7.48 16.60 5.37
N ILE A 23 7.64 17.56 4.47
CA ILE A 23 6.95 18.86 4.61
C ILE A 23 5.46 18.63 4.28
N LYS A 24 4.72 17.96 5.17
CA LYS A 24 3.25 18.04 5.22
C LYS A 24 2.88 19.02 6.32
N LYS A 25 3.00 20.34 6.09
CA LYS A 25 2.27 21.35 6.89
C LYS A 25 2.36 22.81 6.42
N ILE A 26 2.17 23.10 5.13
CA ILE A 26 1.88 24.50 4.71
C ILE A 26 0.82 24.55 3.60
N PHE A 27 -0.20 23.69 3.68
CA PHE A 27 -1.45 23.89 2.95
C PHE A 27 -2.60 23.60 3.92
N PRO A 28 -3.60 24.50 4.06
CA PRO A 28 -4.84 24.16 4.73
C PRO A 28 -5.62 23.23 3.79
N GLY A 29 -5.16 22.00 3.69
CA GLY A 29 -5.95 20.91 3.12
C GLY A 29 -7.13 20.71 4.05
N LYS A 30 -8.33 20.88 3.50
CA LYS A 30 -9.60 20.59 4.16
C LYS A 30 -9.45 19.24 4.88
N GLN A 31 -9.92 19.17 6.12
CA GLN A 31 -10.17 17.87 6.77
C GLN A 31 -11.26 17.19 5.95
N GLU A 32 -10.86 16.52 4.88
CA GLU A 32 -11.73 15.57 4.21
C GLU A 32 -11.93 14.44 5.22
N GLU A 33 -13.19 14.18 5.55
CA GLU A 33 -13.61 12.91 6.15
C GLU A 33 -12.82 11.79 5.46
N ALA A 34 -12.28 10.85 6.24
CA ALA A 34 -11.50 9.74 5.71
C ALA A 34 -12.22 9.19 4.47
N PRO A 35 -11.58 9.16 3.28
CA PRO A 35 -12.25 8.79 2.05
C PRO A 35 -12.94 7.46 2.27
N ARG A 36 -14.27 7.42 2.20
CA ARG A 36 -14.98 6.16 2.22
C ARG A 36 -14.45 5.35 1.03
N VAL A 37 -13.92 4.16 1.29
CA VAL A 37 -13.44 3.29 0.22
C VAL A 37 -14.63 2.91 -0.65
N THR A 38 -14.62 3.37 -1.91
CA THR A 38 -15.65 3.08 -2.91
C THR A 38 -15.09 2.15 -3.98
N PHE A 39 -15.97 1.47 -4.72
CA PHE A 39 -15.56 0.71 -5.89
C PHE A 39 -14.88 1.58 -6.96
N GLU A 40 -15.27 2.86 -7.08
CA GLU A 40 -14.61 3.82 -7.97
C GLU A 40 -13.15 4.08 -7.54
N LEU A 41 -12.89 4.18 -6.23
CA LEU A 41 -11.51 4.31 -5.73
C LEU A 41 -10.68 3.07 -6.09
N ILE A 42 -11.23 1.88 -5.86
CA ILE A 42 -10.55 0.61 -6.18
C ILE A 42 -10.24 0.53 -7.68
N ASP A 43 -11.17 0.92 -8.54
CA ASP A 43 -10.96 0.95 -10.00
C ASP A 43 -9.89 1.96 -10.42
N LYS A 44 -9.86 3.16 -9.80
CA LYS A 44 -8.78 4.13 -10.03
C LYS A 44 -7.43 3.59 -9.60
N LEU A 45 -7.35 2.85 -8.50
CA LEU A 45 -6.12 2.21 -8.04
C LEU A 45 -5.68 1.09 -8.98
N ARG A 46 -6.62 0.30 -9.51
CA ARG A 46 -6.34 -0.70 -10.56
C ARG A 46 -5.69 -0.04 -11.78
N ILE A 47 -6.33 0.98 -12.35
CA ILE A 47 -5.79 1.72 -13.51
C ILE A 47 -4.42 2.32 -13.18
N ALA A 48 -4.27 2.89 -11.99
CA ALA A 48 -2.99 3.45 -11.55
C ALA A 48 -1.87 2.42 -11.49
N TYR A 49 -2.18 1.23 -10.99
CA TYR A 49 -1.24 0.13 -10.96
C TYR A 49 -0.89 -0.37 -12.36
N GLU A 50 -1.89 -0.52 -13.24
CA GLU A 50 -1.70 -0.89 -14.66
C GLU A 50 -0.81 0.13 -15.41
N ASP A 51 -0.89 1.41 -15.05
CA ASP A 51 0.01 2.48 -15.53
C ASP A 51 1.44 2.40 -14.95
N GLY A 52 1.73 1.42 -14.08
CA GLY A 52 3.02 1.22 -13.44
C GLY A 52 3.22 1.95 -12.10
N ARG A 53 2.17 2.54 -11.50
CA ARG A 53 2.28 3.18 -10.18
C ARG A 53 2.18 2.12 -9.08
N ILE A 54 3.33 1.57 -8.68
CA ILE A 54 3.41 0.50 -7.68
C ILE A 54 2.79 0.88 -6.33
N GLN A 55 2.79 2.16 -5.94
CA GLN A 55 2.11 2.62 -4.73
C GLN A 55 0.61 2.28 -4.72
N ALA A 56 -0.02 2.24 -5.90
CA ALA A 56 -1.43 1.86 -5.99
C ALA A 56 -1.67 0.38 -5.61
N LEU A 57 -0.68 -0.50 -5.85
CA LEU A 57 -0.73 -1.88 -5.37
C LEU A 57 -0.69 -1.95 -3.84
N GLU A 58 0.14 -1.13 -3.21
CA GLU A 58 0.24 -1.06 -1.75
C GLU A 58 -1.06 -0.53 -1.13
N GLU A 59 -1.70 0.46 -1.76
CA GLU A 59 -3.01 0.96 -1.35
C GLU A 59 -4.11 -0.10 -1.49
N LEU A 60 -4.11 -0.89 -2.57
CA LEU A 60 -5.02 -2.04 -2.73
C LEU A 60 -4.81 -3.09 -1.64
N ILE A 61 -3.56 -3.40 -1.27
CA ILE A 61 -3.23 -4.30 -0.16
C ILE A 61 -3.75 -3.73 1.18
N SER A 62 -3.59 -2.42 1.40
CA SER A 62 -4.10 -1.74 2.58
C SER A 62 -5.62 -1.88 2.70
N ILE A 63 -6.35 -1.65 1.61
CA ILE A 63 -7.82 -1.83 1.56
C ILE A 63 -8.21 -3.28 1.84
N TYR A 64 -7.54 -4.24 1.21
CA TYR A 64 -7.82 -5.66 1.38
C TYR A 64 -7.67 -6.13 2.84
N ASN A 65 -6.64 -5.63 3.54
CA ASN A 65 -6.31 -6.01 4.91
C ASN A 65 -7.05 -5.22 6.00
N ASP A 66 -7.73 -4.12 5.66
CA ASP A 66 -8.42 -3.29 6.64
C ASP A 66 -9.76 -3.91 7.06
N SER A 67 -9.77 -4.57 8.22
CA SER A 67 -10.95 -5.22 8.79
C SER A 67 -12.06 -4.26 9.22
N SER A 68 -11.81 -2.95 9.25
CA SER A 68 -12.83 -1.94 9.52
C SER A 68 -13.66 -1.59 8.28
N LEU A 69 -13.22 -1.99 7.08
CA LEU A 69 -13.93 -1.74 5.83
C LEU A 69 -15.01 -2.80 5.57
N PRO A 70 -16.05 -2.44 4.77
CA PRO A 70 -17.04 -3.41 4.31
C PRO A 70 -16.40 -4.58 3.58
N PHE A 71 -16.95 -5.78 3.80
CA PHE A 71 -16.49 -7.03 3.21
C PHE A 71 -16.33 -6.93 1.68
N GLU A 72 -17.32 -6.34 1.00
CA GLU A 72 -17.35 -6.24 -0.46
C GLU A 72 -16.22 -5.37 -1.01
N ALA A 73 -15.90 -4.26 -0.34
CA ALA A 73 -14.79 -3.39 -0.74
C ALA A 73 -13.45 -4.12 -0.62
N ARG A 74 -13.27 -4.87 0.46
CA ARG A 74 -12.07 -5.68 0.70
C ARG A 74 -11.92 -6.79 -0.34
N ILE A 75 -13.01 -7.51 -0.66
CA ILE A 75 -13.00 -8.55 -1.70
C ILE A 75 -12.73 -7.98 -3.08
N GLU A 76 -13.28 -6.82 -3.42
CA GLU A 76 -13.01 -6.20 -4.72
C GLU A 76 -11.55 -5.78 -4.86
N ALA A 77 -10.94 -5.20 -3.83
CA ALA A 77 -9.50 -4.96 -3.81
C ALA A 77 -8.70 -6.27 -3.95
N GLY A 78 -9.13 -7.33 -3.25
CA GLY A 78 -8.55 -8.67 -3.37
C GLY A 78 -8.63 -9.25 -4.79
N ARG A 79 -9.71 -9.00 -5.54
CA ARG A 79 -9.84 -9.43 -6.94
C ARG A 79 -8.82 -8.75 -7.84
N VAL A 80 -8.67 -7.43 -7.71
CA VAL A 80 -7.66 -6.65 -8.44
C VAL A 80 -6.25 -7.15 -8.11
N LEU A 81 -5.97 -7.43 -6.84
CA LEU A 81 -4.70 -8.02 -6.40
C LEU A 81 -4.46 -9.40 -7.03
N GLY A 82 -5.47 -10.26 -7.07
CA GLY A 82 -5.38 -11.57 -7.73
C GLY A 82 -5.13 -11.46 -9.23
N ASP A 83 -5.73 -10.49 -9.90
CA ASP A 83 -5.56 -10.28 -11.35
C ASP A 83 -4.19 -9.64 -11.69
N SER A 84 -3.58 -8.94 -10.73
CA SER A 84 -2.26 -8.30 -10.92
C SER A 84 -1.11 -9.29 -11.16
N GLN A 85 -1.26 -10.54 -10.69
CA GLN A 85 -0.19 -11.55 -10.67
C GLN A 85 1.11 -11.09 -9.98
N HIS A 86 1.06 -10.04 -9.16
CA HIS A 86 2.25 -9.50 -8.51
C HIS A 86 2.66 -10.36 -7.30
N PRO A 87 3.96 -10.71 -7.11
CA PRO A 87 4.39 -11.51 -5.97
C PRO A 87 4.01 -10.93 -4.60
N THR A 88 4.03 -9.59 -4.46
CA THR A 88 3.56 -8.92 -3.23
C THR A 88 2.06 -9.11 -2.99
N ALA A 89 1.24 -9.10 -4.06
CA ALA A 89 -0.19 -9.36 -3.97
C ALA A 89 -0.47 -10.81 -3.56
N LEU A 90 0.26 -11.76 -4.18
CA LEU A 90 0.22 -13.18 -3.78
C LEU A 90 0.53 -13.34 -2.29
N ASN A 91 1.62 -12.71 -1.83
CA ASN A 91 2.03 -12.78 -0.44
C ASN A 91 0.98 -12.18 0.51
N ALA A 92 0.39 -11.03 0.17
CA ALA A 92 -0.66 -10.42 0.99
C ALA A 92 -1.89 -11.33 1.11
N ILE A 93 -2.34 -11.93 0.00
CA ILE A 93 -3.48 -12.85 0.00
C ILE A 93 -3.13 -14.13 0.79
N ALA A 94 -1.93 -14.69 0.61
CA ALA A 94 -1.48 -15.87 1.34
C ALA A 94 -1.37 -15.61 2.86
N GLN A 95 -0.91 -14.42 3.25
CA GLN A 95 -0.86 -14.01 4.65
C GLN A 95 -2.24 -13.98 5.28
N MET A 96 -3.27 -13.48 4.59
CA MET A 96 -4.66 -13.53 5.06
C MET A 96 -5.16 -14.96 5.32
N VAL A 97 -4.77 -15.92 4.49
CA VAL A 97 -5.13 -17.35 4.69
C VAL A 97 -4.36 -17.97 5.86
N SER A 98 -3.08 -17.64 6.00
CA SER A 98 -2.21 -18.21 7.04
C SER A 98 -2.34 -17.54 8.41
N GLY A 99 -2.86 -16.31 8.44
CA GLY A 99 -3.07 -15.53 9.65
C GLY A 99 -4.19 -16.14 10.46
N GLY A 100 -3.85 -16.70 11.62
CA GLY A 100 -4.82 -17.23 12.60
C GLY A 100 -5.79 -16.20 13.19
N GLU A 101 -5.80 -14.95 12.69
CA GLU A 101 -6.81 -13.92 12.96
C GLU A 101 -8.10 -14.13 12.14
N ALA A 102 -8.40 -15.39 11.81
CA ALA A 102 -9.62 -15.87 11.18
C ALA A 102 -10.87 -15.70 12.08
N LEU A 103 -11.11 -14.49 12.59
CA LEU A 103 -12.43 -14.10 13.08
C LEU A 103 -13.45 -14.11 11.93
N ASP A 104 -12.99 -13.96 10.68
CA ASP A 104 -13.82 -13.96 9.48
C ASP A 104 -13.46 -15.13 8.56
N ILE A 105 -14.07 -16.29 8.85
CA ILE A 105 -13.92 -17.52 8.06
C ILE A 105 -14.35 -17.27 6.59
N THR A 106 -15.39 -16.47 6.37
CA THR A 106 -15.88 -16.14 5.03
C THR A 106 -14.82 -15.40 4.23
N PHE A 107 -14.16 -14.41 4.84
CA PHE A 107 -13.10 -13.66 4.16
C PHE A 107 -11.92 -14.57 3.81
N MET A 108 -11.52 -15.46 4.73
CA MET A 108 -10.47 -16.46 4.48
C MET A 108 -10.83 -17.38 3.30
N GLU A 109 -12.07 -17.88 3.22
CA GLU A 109 -12.52 -18.71 2.10
C GLU A 109 -12.43 -17.97 0.76
N GLU A 110 -12.82 -16.70 0.72
CA GLU A 110 -12.63 -15.88 -0.48
C GLU A 110 -11.15 -15.64 -0.80
N SER A 111 -10.30 -15.41 0.21
CA SER A 111 -8.84 -15.31 0.01
C SER A 111 -8.25 -16.57 -0.61
N ILE A 112 -8.70 -17.76 -0.21
CA ILE A 112 -8.29 -19.03 -0.82
C ILE A 112 -8.69 -19.07 -2.30
N LYS A 113 -9.90 -18.62 -2.66
CA LYS A 113 -10.34 -18.52 -4.06
C LYS A 113 -9.47 -17.53 -4.85
N LEU A 114 -9.08 -16.41 -4.24
CA LEU A 114 -8.18 -15.46 -4.90
C LEU A 114 -6.80 -16.05 -5.17
N LEU A 115 -6.26 -16.91 -4.28
CA LEU A 115 -4.99 -17.60 -4.52
C LEU A 115 -5.01 -18.52 -5.75
N THR A 116 -6.18 -19.03 -6.16
CA THR A 116 -6.25 -19.90 -7.35
C THR A 116 -5.92 -19.13 -8.63
N LYS A 117 -6.18 -17.82 -8.69
CA LYS A 117 -5.85 -16.96 -9.84
C LYS A 117 -4.36 -16.96 -10.18
N PHE A 118 -3.48 -17.13 -9.19
CA PHE A 118 -2.03 -17.21 -9.40
C PHE A 118 -1.55 -18.57 -9.91
N ARG A 119 -2.36 -19.62 -9.73
CA ARG A 119 -2.03 -20.97 -10.22
C ARG A 119 -2.43 -21.19 -11.68
N GLU A 120 -3.36 -20.40 -12.18
CA GLU A 120 -3.92 -20.52 -13.53
C GLU A 120 -3.04 -19.88 -14.60
N ASN A 121 -1.97 -19.14 -14.23
CA ASN A 121 -1.03 -18.51 -15.14
C ASN A 121 0.39 -18.45 -14.53
N PRO A 122 1.16 -19.57 -14.55
CA PRO A 122 2.43 -19.73 -13.82
C PRO A 122 3.60 -18.91 -14.36
#